data_AF-A0A4V1SX94-F1
#
_entry.id   AF-A0A4V1SX94-F1
#
_cell.length_a   1.000
_cell.length_b   1.000
_cell.length_c   1.000
_cell.angle_alpha   90.00
_cell.angle_beta   90.00
_cell.angle_gamma   90.00
#
_symmetry.space_group_name_H-M   'P 1'
#
loop_
_entity.id
_entity.type
_entity.pdbx_description
1 polymer ?
#
loop_
_entity_poly.entity_id
_entity_poly.type
_entity_poly.pdbx_seq_one_letter_code
_entity_poly.pdbx_strand_id
1 'polypeptide(L)'
;MIEAIISGIGIGIVLTFITGPVFFALIKTSIEKGFHAGVALALGVVSSDVVFVGAIIFGSQLFEIPQQVKVWLGIAGSIILLGIGIHYLIKKADVDFNPHTPAKVNRAGYFFKGFAMCIFNPTILFHWITVIGTASTVYH
;
A
#
# COMPACT_ATOMS: atom_id res chain seq x y z
N MET A 1 -8.04 -25.20 6.58
CA MET A 1 -8.94 -24.01 6.69
C MET A 1 -8.79 -23.30 8.03
N ILE A 2 -9.05 -23.94 9.18
CA ILE A 2 -8.88 -23.30 10.51
C ILE A 2 -7.44 -22.84 10.75
N GLU A 3 -6.44 -23.66 10.42
CA GLU A 3 -5.02 -23.27 10.53
C GLU A 3 -4.66 -22.03 9.70
N ALA A 4 -5.22 -21.91 8.49
CA ALA A 4 -5.01 -20.73 7.64
C ALA A 4 -5.63 -19.46 8.24
N ILE A 5 -6.81 -19.57 8.87
CA ILE A 5 -7.46 -18.46 9.57
C ILE A 5 -6.63 -18.02 10.78
N ILE A 6 -6.21 -18.97 11.62
CA ILE A 6 -5.41 -18.69 12.83
C ILE A 6 -4.06 -18.09 12.44
N SER A 7 -3.38 -18.69 11.46
CA SER A 7 -2.10 -18.21 10.94
C SER A 7 -2.23 -16.81 10.32
N GLY A 8 -3.28 -16.58 9.52
CA GLY A 8 -3.56 -15.27 8.92
C GLY A 8 -3.81 -14.18 9.97
N ILE A 9 -4.59 -14.48 11.03
CA ILE A 9 -4.77 -13.57 12.16
C ILE A 9 -3.45 -13.31 12.87
N GLY A 10 -2.65 -14.35 13.15
CA GLY A 10 -1.35 -14.22 13.80
C GLY A 10 -0.38 -13.34 13.02
N ILE A 11 -0.24 -13.60 11.71
CA ILE A 11 0.57 -12.80 10.81
C ILE A 11 0.05 -11.35 10.75
N GLY A 12 -1.26 -11.15 10.62
CA GLY A 12 -1.87 -9.82 10.60
C GLY A 12 -1.58 -8.99 11.87
N ILE A 13 -1.63 -9.63 13.04
CA ILE A 13 -1.29 -8.97 14.32
C ILE A 13 0.19 -8.58 14.34
N VAL A 14 1.10 -9.47 13.94
CA VAL A 14 2.55 -9.16 13.88
C VAL A 14 2.82 -8.00 12.91
N LEU A 15 2.17 -7.99 11.75
CA LEU A 15 2.31 -6.94 10.74
C LEU A 15 1.80 -5.58 11.21
N THR A 16 0.82 -5.55 12.13
CA THR A 16 0.30 -4.30 12.69
C THR A 16 1.36 -3.53 13.50
N PHE A 17 2.37 -4.23 14.04
CA PHE A 17 3.48 -3.60 14.75
C PHE A 17 4.56 -3.03 13.81
N ILE A 18 4.52 -3.32 12.51
CA ILE A 18 5.46 -2.74 11.54
C ILE A 18 5.08 -1.29 11.28
N THR A 19 5.71 -0.37 12.01
CA THR A 19 5.54 1.07 11.81
C THR A 19 6.27 1.52 10.55
N GLY A 20 5.51 1.69 9.47
CA GLY A 20 6.01 2.22 8.19
C GLY A 20 5.73 3.72 7.96
N PRO A 21 6.15 4.26 6.80
CA PRO A 21 5.89 5.67 6.42
C PRO A 21 4.41 6.03 6.39
N VAL A 22 3.54 5.07 6.06
CA VAL A 22 2.08 5.24 6.03
C VAL A 22 1.54 5.52 7.44
N PHE A 23 2.04 4.83 8.46
CA PHE A 23 1.67 5.05 9.85
C PHE A 23 2.00 6.48 10.31
N PHE A 24 3.20 6.95 10.01
CA PHE A 24 3.60 8.34 10.32
C PHE A 24 2.78 9.37 9.54
N ALA A 25 2.44 9.10 8.29
CA ALA A 25 1.57 9.98 7.50
C ALA A 25 0.15 10.06 8.09
N LEU A 26 -0.35 8.96 8.65
CA LEU A 26 -1.63 8.87 9.33
C LEU A 26 -1.63 9.68 10.63
N ILE A 27 -0.59 9.53 11.45
CA ILE A 27 -0.39 10.34 12.67
C ILE A 27 -0.32 11.82 12.30
N LYS A 28 0.57 12.19 11.38
CA LYS A 28 0.75 13.59 10.93
C LYS A 28 -0.57 14.18 10.46
N THR A 29 -1.30 13.47 9.60
CA THR A 29 -2.59 13.94 9.09
C THR A 29 -3.65 14.07 10.20
N SER A 30 -3.65 13.14 11.16
CA SER A 30 -4.59 13.19 12.29
C SER A 30 -4.31 14.36 13.23
N ILE A 31 -3.03 14.67 13.49
CA ILE A 31 -2.62 15.80 14.32
C ILE A 31 -2.87 17.13 13.60
N GLU A 32 -2.46 17.26 12.33
CA GLU A 32 -2.52 18.54 11.61
C GLU A 32 -3.92 18.87 11.07
N LYS A 33 -4.71 17.86 10.70
CA LYS A 33 -5.97 18.04 9.96
C LYS A 33 -7.18 17.43 10.67
N GLY A 34 -6.97 16.84 11.85
CA GLY A 34 -8.00 16.28 12.72
C GLY A 34 -8.34 14.82 12.42
N PHE A 35 -9.02 14.19 13.39
CA PHE A 35 -9.37 12.76 13.36
C PHE A 35 -10.09 12.33 12.07
N HIS A 36 -11.06 13.11 11.60
CA HIS A 36 -11.84 12.78 10.40
C HIS A 36 -10.98 12.72 9.11
N ALA A 37 -9.93 13.54 9.01
CA ALA A 37 -8.99 13.49 7.90
C ALA A 37 -8.09 12.25 7.99
N GLY A 38 -7.65 11.90 9.21
CA GLY A 38 -6.91 10.67 9.50
C GLY A 38 -7.70 9.40 9.14
N VAL A 39 -8.98 9.33 9.55
CA VAL A 39 -9.87 8.20 9.23
C VAL A 39 -10.08 8.08 7.72
N ALA A 40 -10.32 9.20 7.01
CA ALA A 40 -10.46 9.17 5.56
C ALA A 40 -9.21 8.64 4.87
N LEU A 41 -8.02 9.05 5.33
CA LEU A 41 -6.74 8.52 4.84
C LEU A 41 -6.60 7.02 5.11
N ALA A 42 -6.93 6.56 6.33
CA ALA A 42 -6.90 5.15 6.71
C ALA A 42 -7.83 4.29 5.83
N LEU A 43 -9.05 4.78 5.56
CA LEU A 43 -9.99 4.10 4.66
C LEU A 43 -9.44 3.99 3.24
N GLY A 44 -8.73 5.02 2.76
CA GLY A 44 -8.05 4.99 1.47
C GLY A 44 -6.96 3.92 1.42
N VAL A 45 -6.16 3.80 2.47
CA VAL A 45 -5.11 2.78 2.64
C VAL A 45 -5.72 1.37 2.60
N VAL A 46 -6.72 1.10 3.43
CA VAL A 46 -7.38 -0.23 3.49
C VAL A 46 -8.03 -0.58 2.15
N SER A 47 -8.67 0.38 1.48
CA SER A 47 -9.29 0.14 0.17
C SER A 47 -8.24 -0.23 -0.89
N SER A 48 -7.06 0.39 -0.83
CA SER A 48 -5.93 0.06 -1.72
C SER A 48 -5.43 -1.36 -1.48
N ASP A 49 -5.25 -1.76 -0.22
CA ASP A 49 -4.82 -3.11 0.13
C ASP A 49 -5.81 -4.18 -0.35
N VAL A 50 -7.12 -3.94 -0.18
CA VAL A 50 -8.17 -4.85 -0.68
C VAL A 50 -8.09 -4.99 -2.20
N VAL A 51 -7.87 -3.89 -2.92
CA VAL A 51 -7.71 -3.92 -4.38
C VAL A 51 -6.46 -4.70 -4.78
N PHE A 52 -5.33 -4.55 -4.09
CA PHE A 52 -4.12 -5.33 -4.36
C PHE A 52 -4.31 -6.82 -4.14
N VAL A 53 -4.83 -7.19 -2.96
CA VAL A 53 -5.05 -8.59 -2.61
C VAL A 53 -6.02 -9.22 -3.62
N GLY A 54 -7.11 -8.53 -3.96
CA GLY A 54 -8.03 -8.96 -5.01
C GLY A 54 -7.35 -9.12 -6.36
N ALA A 55 -6.60 -8.11 -6.81
CA ALA A 55 -5.91 -8.15 -8.10
C ALA A 55 -4.90 -9.30 -8.20
N ILE A 56 -4.18 -9.62 -7.13
CA ILE A 56 -3.21 -10.73 -7.11
C ILE A 56 -3.95 -12.07 -7.13
N ILE A 57 -4.99 -12.26 -6.30
CA ILE A 57 -5.75 -13.52 -6.24
C ILE A 57 -6.46 -13.76 -7.57
N PHE A 58 -7.27 -12.83 -8.04
CA PHE A 58 -8.00 -13.00 -9.30
C PHE A 58 -7.06 -13.00 -10.51
N GLY A 59 -6.05 -12.13 -10.54
CA GLY A 59 -5.08 -12.07 -11.62
C GLY A 59 -4.27 -13.35 -11.77
N SER A 60 -3.91 -14.00 -10.66
CA SER A 60 -3.19 -15.29 -10.69
C SER A 60 -4.02 -16.45 -11.24
N GLN A 61 -5.35 -16.39 -11.11
CA GLN A 61 -6.27 -17.43 -11.56
C GLN A 61 -6.78 -17.21 -12.99
N LEU A 62 -6.89 -15.95 -13.44
CA LEU A 62 -7.52 -15.61 -14.72
C LEU A 62 -6.56 -15.61 -15.92
N PHE A 63 -5.24 -15.46 -15.68
CA PHE A 63 -4.26 -15.27 -16.74
C PHE A 63 -3.11 -16.29 -16.64
N GLU A 64 -3.10 -17.28 -17.54
CA GLU A 64 -1.88 -18.04 -17.83
C GLU A 64 -0.93 -17.20 -18.69
N ILE A 65 -0.17 -16.33 -18.03
CA ILE A 65 0.79 -15.46 -18.72
C ILE A 65 2.02 -16.30 -19.12
N PRO A 66 2.42 -16.32 -20.40
CA PRO A 66 3.64 -16.97 -20.84
C PRO A 66 4.86 -16.46 -20.07
N GLN A 67 5.81 -17.35 -19.76
CA GLN A 67 6.99 -16.99 -18.97
C GLN A 67 7.75 -15.79 -19.55
N GLN A 68 7.81 -15.70 -20.88
CA GLN A 68 8.46 -14.59 -21.58
C GLN A 68 7.78 -13.24 -21.28
N VAL A 69 6.44 -13.21 -21.24
CA VAL A 69 5.66 -11.99 -20.93
C VAL A 69 5.80 -11.61 -19.46
N LYS A 70 5.88 -12.59 -18.54
CA LYS A 70 6.19 -12.34 -17.12
C LYS A 70 7.53 -11.64 -16.92
N VAL A 71 8.56 -12.07 -17.66
CA VAL A 71 9.90 -11.45 -17.61
C VAL A 71 9.85 -10.00 -18.12
N TRP A 72 9.19 -9.75 -19.26
CA TRP A 72 9.03 -8.39 -19.78
C TRP A 72 8.26 -7.47 -18.83
N LEU A 73 7.17 -7.97 -18.22
CA LEU A 73 6.43 -7.25 -17.18
C LEU A 73 7.28 -6.95 -15.95
N GLY A 74 8.08 -7.91 -15.49
CA GLY A 74 9.01 -7.72 -14.37
C GLY A 74 10.07 -6.65 -14.65
N ILE A 75 10.66 -6.67 -15.85
CA ILE A 75 11.64 -5.65 -16.28
C ILE A 75 10.96 -4.27 -16.35
N ALA A 76 9.79 -4.17 -16.99
CA ALA A 76 9.05 -2.92 -17.09
C ALA A 76 8.68 -2.35 -15.71
N GLY A 77 8.16 -3.19 -14.81
CA GLY A 77 7.86 -2.83 -13.44
C GLY A 77 9.12 -2.36 -12.68
N SER A 78 10.24 -3.05 -12.84
CA SER A 78 11.51 -2.70 -12.21
C SER A 78 12.02 -1.33 -12.68
N ILE A 79 11.93 -1.02 -13.97
CA ILE A 79 12.30 0.30 -14.53
C ILE A 79 11.41 1.41 -13.96
N ILE A 80 10.09 1.18 -13.89
CA ILE A 80 9.14 2.14 -13.30
C ILE A 80 9.49 2.40 -11.84
N LEU A 81 9.72 1.34 -11.06
CA LEU A 81 10.08 1.45 -9.65
C LEU A 81 11.43 2.14 -9.45
N LEU A 82 12.43 1.87 -10.31
CA LEU A 82 13.71 2.59 -10.31
C LEU A 82 13.53 4.08 -10.60
N GLY A 83 12.71 4.43 -11.60
CA GLY A 83 12.41 5.82 -11.92
C GLY A 83 11.74 6.56 -10.76
N ILE A 84 10.77 5.92 -10.11
CA ILE A 84 10.11 6.45 -8.91
C ILE A 84 11.12 6.60 -7.76
N GLY A 85 11.97 5.59 -7.53
CA GLY A 85 13.01 5.61 -6.49
C GLY A 85 14.01 6.75 -6.70
N ILE A 86 14.54 6.90 -7.92
CA ILE A 86 15.46 7.99 -8.29
C ILE A 86 14.77 9.35 -8.14
N HIS A 87 13.52 9.48 -8.57
CA HIS A 87 12.74 10.71 -8.39
C HIS A 87 12.65 11.09 -6.90
N TYR A 88 12.35 10.14 -6.03
CA TYR A 88 12.29 10.39 -4.59
C TYR A 88 13.66 10.71 -3.96
N LEU A 89 14.75 10.15 -4.46
CA LEU A 89 16.11 10.47 -3.98
C LEU A 89 16.54 11.90 -4.34
N ILE A 90 16.13 12.39 -5.52
CA ILE A 90 16.49 13.72 -6.00
C ILE A 90 15.54 14.79 -5.42
N LYS A 91 14.28 14.45 -5.17
CA LYS A 91 13.28 15.37 -4.64
C LYS A 91 13.58 15.70 -3.18
N LYS A 92 14.01 16.94 -2.92
CA LYS A 92 14.05 17.49 -1.56
C LYS A 92 12.65 17.41 -0.94
N ALA A 93 12.56 16.85 0.26
CA ALA A 93 11.33 16.88 1.03
C ALA A 93 11.04 18.34 1.42
N ASP A 94 10.18 19.00 0.65
CA ASP A 94 9.64 20.30 1.03
C ASP A 94 8.64 20.06 2.15
N VAL A 95 9.10 20.27 3.39
CA VAL A 95 8.24 20.19 4.57
C VAL A 95 7.69 21.60 4.79
N ASP A 96 6.68 21.94 4.01
CA ASP A 96 5.97 23.20 4.21
C ASP A 96 5.10 23.07 5.47
N PHE A 97 5.66 23.52 6.60
CA PHE A 97 4.93 23.69 7.86
C PHE A 97 4.13 24.99 7.81
N ASN A 98 3.20 25.10 6.87
CA ASN A 98 2.25 26.19 6.90
C ASN A 98 1.07 25.78 7.78
N PRO A 99 0.81 26.45 8.92
CA PRO A 99 -0.36 26.21 9.75
C PRO A 99 -1.59 26.81 9.04
N HIS A 100 -1.94 26.27 7.87
CA HIS A 100 -3.19 26.62 7.21
C HIS A 100 -4.33 26.01 8.03
N THR A 101 -5.01 26.88 8.77
CA THR A 101 -6.37 26.71 9.29
C THR A 101 -7.21 25.96 8.24
N PRO A 102 -7.84 24.83 8.60
CA PRO A 102 -8.48 23.99 7.60
C PRO A 102 -9.72 24.69 7.04
N ALA A 103 -9.63 25.19 5.80
CA ALA A 103 -10.79 25.24 4.94
C ALA A 103 -11.35 23.81 4.83
N LYS A 104 -12.66 23.63 5.07
CA LYS A 104 -13.49 22.42 4.90
C LYS A 104 -12.69 21.11 4.71
N VAL A 105 -12.71 20.22 5.71
CA VAL A 105 -12.05 18.90 5.64
C VAL A 105 -12.44 18.17 4.34
N ASN A 106 -11.52 18.14 3.37
CA ASN A 106 -11.73 17.45 2.11
C ASN A 106 -11.50 15.94 2.30
N ARG A 107 -12.51 15.25 2.83
CA ARG A 107 -12.48 13.81 3.14
C ARG A 107 -12.11 12.97 1.92
N ALA A 108 -12.65 13.31 0.74
CA ALA A 108 -12.33 12.61 -0.51
C ALA A 108 -10.84 12.78 -0.88
N GLY A 109 -10.30 14.00 -0.73
CA GLY A 109 -8.88 14.27 -0.99
C GLY A 109 -7.94 13.42 -0.11
N TYR A 110 -8.25 13.29 1.19
CA TYR A 110 -7.45 12.44 2.08
C TYR A 110 -7.61 10.95 1.80
N PHE A 111 -8.81 10.50 1.40
CA PHE A 111 -9.02 9.13 0.95
C PHE A 111 -8.15 8.79 -0.27
N PHE A 112 -8.23 9.59 -1.34
CA PHE A 112 -7.40 9.35 -2.53
C PHE A 112 -5.91 9.50 -2.25
N LYS A 113 -5.52 10.40 -1.33
CA LYS A 113 -4.14 10.52 -0.86
C LYS A 113 -3.67 9.22 -0.19
N GLY A 114 -4.46 8.65 0.72
CA GLY A 114 -4.16 7.36 1.35
C GLY A 114 -4.10 6.21 0.35
N PHE A 115 -5.06 6.16 -0.58
CA PHE A 115 -5.13 5.14 -1.62
C PHE A 115 -3.90 5.15 -2.54
N ALA A 116 -3.55 6.32 -3.08
CA ALA A 116 -2.39 6.50 -3.94
C ALA A 116 -1.08 6.25 -3.18
N MET A 117 -1.02 6.65 -1.90
CA MET A 117 0.14 6.42 -1.05
C MET A 117 0.45 4.93 -0.90
N CYS A 118 -0.55 4.04 -0.86
CA CYS A 118 -0.33 2.59 -0.86
C CYS A 118 -0.02 2.03 -2.25
N ILE A 119 -0.72 2.47 -3.31
CA ILE A 119 -0.48 1.98 -4.68
C ILE A 119 0.93 2.24 -5.16
N PHE A 120 1.43 3.45 -4.94
CA PHE A 120 2.76 3.84 -5.39
C PHE A 120 3.85 3.50 -4.37
N ASN A 121 3.53 2.77 -3.29
CA ASN A 121 4.52 2.34 -2.32
C ASN A 121 5.10 0.97 -2.71
N PRO A 122 6.35 0.92 -3.21
CA PRO A 122 6.97 -0.35 -3.59
C PRO A 122 7.05 -1.35 -2.44
N THR A 123 7.26 -0.88 -1.20
CA THR A 123 7.33 -1.76 -0.03
C THR A 123 6.02 -2.51 0.19
N ILE A 124 4.87 -1.84 0.01
CA ILE A 124 3.55 -2.46 0.16
C ILE A 124 3.26 -3.43 -0.99
N LEU A 125 3.69 -3.10 -2.21
CA LEU A 125 3.63 -4.01 -3.35
C LEU A 125 4.39 -5.32 -3.07
N PHE A 126 5.66 -5.21 -2.67
CA PHE A 126 6.50 -6.37 -2.34
C PHE A 126 5.93 -7.16 -1.16
N HIS A 127 5.39 -6.47 -0.15
CA HIS A 127 4.75 -7.09 1.00
C HIS A 127 3.61 -8.03 0.58
N TRP A 128 2.63 -7.54 -0.18
CA TRP A 128 1.46 -8.34 -0.57
C TRP A 128 1.81 -9.47 -1.55
N ILE A 129 2.74 -9.23 -2.48
CA ILE A 129 3.25 -10.29 -3.37
C ILE A 129 3.89 -11.42 -2.55
N THR A 130 4.70 -11.08 -1.55
CA THR A 130 5.38 -12.07 -0.70
C THR A 130 4.37 -12.84 0.14
N VAL A 131 3.46 -12.15 0.83
CA VAL A 131 2.45 -12.77 1.71
C VAL A 131 1.52 -13.69 0.93
N ILE A 132 1.04 -13.25 -0.23
CA ILE A 132 0.13 -14.07 -1.05
C ILE A 132 0.90 -15.21 -1.70
N GLY A 133 2.12 -14.97 -2.19
CA GLY A 133 2.97 -16.02 -2.76
C GLY A 133 3.24 -17.15 -1.77
N THR A 134 3.59 -16.84 -0.52
CA THR A 134 3.80 -17.84 0.53
C THR A 134 2.50 -18.50 0.98
N ALA A 135 1.40 -17.75 1.10
CA ALA A 135 0.11 -18.32 1.44
C ALA A 135 -0.36 -19.33 0.39
N SER A 136 -0.16 -19.02 -0.90
CA SER A 136 -0.47 -19.93 -2.00
C SER A 136 0.35 -21.22 -1.90
N THR A 137 1.66 -21.16 -1.66
CA THR A 137 2.49 -22.38 -1.60
C THR A 137 2.23 -23.25 -0.36
N VAL A 138 1.89 -22.63 0.78
CA VAL A 138 1.69 -23.33 2.06
C VAL A 138 0.30 -23.94 2.19
N TYR A 139 -0.72 -23.28 1.62
CA TYR A 139 -2.13 -23.68 1.77
C TYR A 139 -2.76 -24.15 0.46
N HIS A 140 -1.93 -24.58 -0.51
CA HIS A 140 -2.36 -25.20 -1.75
C HIS A 140 -3.08 -26.54 -1.55
#